data_AF-A0A9P5YNB1-F1
#
_entry.id   AF-A0A9P5YNB1-F1
#
_cell.length_a   1.000
_cell.length_b   1.000
_cell.length_c   1.000
_cell.angle_alpha   90.00
_cell.angle_beta   90.00
_cell.angle_gamma   90.00
#
_symmetry.space_group_name_H-M   'P 1'
#
loop_
_entity.id
_entity.type
_entity.pdbx_description
1 polymer ?
#
loop_
_entity_poly.entity_id
_entity_poly.type
_entity_poly.pdbx_seq_one_letter_code
_entity_poly.pdbx_strand_id
1 'polypeptide(L)'
;MGRTTGDHHHPHKSHLEIILDAPYLTLKGTGPDVEPTSLSGHVALFLTESTSIKEITLQFRGKAKIPMPASESLINNSTSITYVVCNHDWSFLEGDKRHSRTLKAGRHFFPFHLEIGGTLPSSISTNALGGASVTYKLRASAVRPGLSHNLQANVPVHIVRSFTHEALEYQQTLEIENTWPEKLMYSIMLPHKAWAAGDTLIAVLKFSPISKGVSVASIVSSLQETTKTYARSGAQEDTRIVCSVRHEIVAGRARASVRRPRVPGPPLHRATTLGQ
;
A
#
# COMPACT_ATOMS: atom_id res chain seq x y z
N MET A 1 28.20 -14.34 3.46
CA MET A 1 28.72 -13.07 4.03
C MET A 1 27.56 -12.10 4.15
N GLY A 2 26.98 -12.03 5.35
CA GLY A 2 25.80 -11.22 5.62
C GLY A 2 26.14 -9.75 5.83
N ARG A 3 25.26 -8.86 5.35
CA ARG A 3 25.17 -7.48 5.80
C ARG A 3 23.92 -7.36 6.65
N THR A 4 24.11 -7.39 7.96
CA THR A 4 23.12 -6.96 8.95
C THR A 4 22.98 -5.44 8.85
N THR A 5 21.79 -4.98 8.49
CA THR A 5 21.38 -3.57 8.60
C THR A 5 21.30 -3.20 10.07
N GLY A 6 21.92 -2.07 10.42
CA GLY A 6 22.12 -1.62 11.80
C GLY A 6 20.82 -1.49 12.59
N ASP A 7 20.77 -2.23 13.69
CA ASP A 7 19.84 -2.05 14.78
C ASP A 7 20.35 -0.88 15.65
N HIS A 8 19.71 0.28 15.55
CA HIS A 8 20.01 1.44 16.40
C HIS A 8 19.28 1.31 17.74
N HIS A 9 19.65 0.30 18.52
CA HIS A 9 19.33 0.24 19.94
C HIS A 9 20.06 1.39 20.67
N HIS A 10 19.32 2.37 21.16
CA HIS A 10 19.82 3.37 22.13
C HIS A 10 19.35 2.95 23.54
N PRO A 11 20.09 2.09 24.27
CA PRO A 11 19.65 1.57 25.58
C PRO A 11 19.68 2.58 26.74
N HIS A 12 19.88 3.88 26.48
CA HIS A 12 20.18 4.87 27.54
C HIS A 12 19.13 5.96 27.76
N LYS A 13 17.99 5.96 27.05
CA LYS A 13 16.97 7.01 27.20
C LYS A 13 15.58 6.43 27.38
N SER A 14 14.80 7.05 28.26
CA SER A 14 13.37 6.79 28.37
C SER A 14 12.68 7.04 27.03
N HIS A 15 11.91 6.06 26.54
CA HIS A 15 11.26 6.12 25.24
C HIS A 15 9.96 5.33 25.24
N LEU A 16 9.17 5.55 24.18
CA LEU A 16 7.90 4.90 23.94
C LEU A 16 8.02 4.11 22.64
N GLU A 17 7.42 2.94 22.59
CA GLU A 17 7.37 2.07 21.42
C GLU A 17 5.96 1.50 21.24
N ILE A 18 5.58 1.22 20.00
CA ILE A 18 4.32 0.53 19.66
C ILE A 18 4.70 -0.76 18.97
N ILE A 19 4.30 -1.88 19.55
CA ILE A 19 4.58 -3.22 19.03
C ILE A 19 3.25 -3.81 18.58
N LEU A 20 3.12 -4.06 17.27
CA LEU A 20 1.96 -4.71 16.67
C LEU A 20 2.15 -6.23 16.68
N ASP A 21 1.07 -6.97 16.91
CA ASP A 21 1.12 -8.44 16.85
C ASP A 21 1.24 -8.94 15.39
N ALA A 22 0.76 -8.15 14.42
CA ALA A 22 0.83 -8.44 12.99
C ALA A 22 1.39 -7.25 12.19
N PRO A 23 2.22 -7.50 11.16
CA PRO A 23 2.83 -6.43 10.34
C PRO A 23 1.82 -5.74 9.40
N TYR A 24 0.72 -6.40 9.09
CA TYR A 24 -0.38 -5.88 8.28
C TYR A 24 -1.69 -6.54 8.67
N LEU A 25 -2.79 -5.84 8.42
CA LEU A 25 -4.15 -6.33 8.60
C LEU A 25 -4.69 -6.81 7.26
N THR A 26 -5.41 -7.94 7.26
CA THR A 26 -5.99 -8.49 6.03
C THR A 26 -7.51 -8.59 6.16
N LEU A 27 -8.22 -7.86 5.32
CA LEU A 27 -9.66 -7.99 5.15
C LEU A 27 -9.95 -8.93 3.98
N LYS A 28 -10.69 -10.01 4.24
CA LYS A 28 -11.00 -11.05 3.25
C LYS A 28 -12.39 -10.82 2.67
N GLY A 29 -12.43 -10.46 1.39
CA GLY A 29 -13.65 -10.21 0.62
C GLY A 29 -13.76 -8.78 0.09
N THR A 30 -14.76 -8.58 -0.73
CA THR A 30 -15.06 -7.31 -1.40
C THR A 30 -16.20 -6.62 -0.67
N GLY A 31 -15.99 -5.36 -0.27
CA GLY A 31 -17.04 -4.54 0.32
C GLY A 31 -17.07 -4.52 1.85
N PRO A 32 -18.14 -3.97 2.45
CA PRO A 32 -18.24 -3.67 3.87
C PRO A 32 -18.56 -4.89 4.74
N ASP A 33 -19.22 -5.92 4.19
CA ASP A 33 -19.74 -7.09 4.92
C ASP A 33 -18.70 -8.21 5.10
N VAL A 34 -17.42 -7.84 5.18
CA VAL A 34 -16.33 -8.80 5.40
C VAL A 34 -16.11 -9.02 6.90
N GLU A 35 -15.66 -10.23 7.24
CA GLU A 35 -15.23 -10.56 8.60
C GLU A 35 -14.20 -9.55 9.12
N PRO A 36 -14.38 -9.02 10.34
CA PRO A 36 -13.42 -8.12 10.95
C PRO A 36 -12.02 -8.74 11.08
N THR A 37 -11.00 -7.89 11.06
CA THR A 37 -9.63 -8.27 11.38
C THR A 37 -9.16 -7.56 12.64
N SER A 38 -8.42 -8.29 13.47
CA SER A 38 -7.95 -7.76 14.74
C SER A 38 -6.74 -6.85 14.58
N LEU A 39 -6.83 -5.61 15.09
CA LEU A 39 -5.69 -4.72 15.33
C LEU A 39 -5.31 -4.79 16.79
N SER A 40 -4.26 -5.55 17.11
CA SER A 40 -3.78 -5.75 18.48
C SER A 40 -2.27 -5.57 18.62
N GLY A 41 -1.87 -5.33 19.86
CA GLY A 41 -0.48 -5.12 20.23
C GLY A 41 -0.35 -4.47 21.60
N HIS A 42 0.82 -3.90 21.86
CA HIS A 42 1.11 -3.22 23.12
C HIS A 42 1.89 -1.92 22.89
N VAL A 43 1.59 -0.92 23.71
CA VAL A 43 2.46 0.24 23.88
C VAL A 43 3.47 -0.08 24.98
N ALA A 44 4.77 0.00 24.67
CA ALA A 44 5.85 -0.24 25.61
C ALA A 44 6.49 1.09 26.01
N LEU A 45 6.43 1.41 27.30
CA LEU A 45 7.07 2.58 27.89
C LEU A 45 8.30 2.13 28.68
N PHE A 46 9.47 2.61 28.24
CA PHE A 46 10.74 2.36 28.90
C PHE A 46 11.15 3.60 29.69
N LEU A 47 11.37 3.44 30.99
CA LEU A 47 11.80 4.51 31.88
C LEU A 47 13.14 4.16 32.52
N THR A 48 14.14 5.03 32.35
CA THR A 48 15.46 4.87 32.98
C THR A 48 15.44 5.13 34.49
N GLU A 49 14.47 5.91 34.95
CA GLU A 49 14.29 6.31 36.34
C GLU A 49 12.80 6.44 36.69
N SER A 50 12.51 6.57 37.98
CA SER A 50 11.14 6.83 38.42
C SER A 50 10.62 8.15 37.83
N THR A 51 9.60 8.08 37.00
CA THR A 51 9.13 9.23 36.20
C THR A 51 7.66 9.50 36.47
N SER A 52 7.33 10.76 36.72
CA SER A 52 5.95 11.20 36.83
C SER A 52 5.32 11.33 35.43
N ILE A 53 4.17 10.70 35.23
CA ILE A 53 3.42 10.68 33.96
C ILE A 53 2.01 11.20 34.23
N LYS A 54 1.55 12.15 33.42
CA LYS A 54 0.19 12.68 33.49
C LYS A 54 -0.80 11.81 32.73
N GLU A 55 -0.43 11.38 31.53
CA GLU A 55 -1.34 10.74 30.59
C GLU A 55 -0.57 9.74 29.73
N ILE A 56 -1.19 8.62 29.39
CA ILE A 56 -0.68 7.67 28.41
C ILE A 56 -1.83 7.32 27.46
N THR A 57 -1.69 7.68 26.19
CA THR A 57 -2.70 7.48 25.15
C THR A 57 -2.15 6.79 23.91
N LEU A 58 -3.05 6.17 23.17
CA LEU A 58 -2.83 5.64 21.83
C LEU A 58 -3.98 6.10 20.93
N GLN A 59 -3.65 6.52 19.71
CA GLN A 59 -4.63 6.90 18.70
C GLN A 59 -4.41 6.09 17.42
N PHE A 60 -5.43 5.37 16.97
CA PHE A 60 -5.52 4.81 15.64
C PHE A 60 -6.25 5.80 14.72
N ARG A 61 -5.59 6.26 13.66
CA ARG A 61 -6.18 7.24 12.74
C ARG A 61 -5.92 6.92 11.29
N GLY A 62 -7.00 6.83 10.52
CA GLY A 62 -7.01 6.70 9.07
C GLY A 62 -7.21 8.04 8.39
N LYS A 63 -6.45 8.31 7.33
CA LYS A 63 -6.55 9.52 6.53
C LYS A 63 -6.54 9.21 5.05
N ALA A 64 -7.50 9.76 4.31
CA ALA A 64 -7.50 9.80 2.85
C ALA A 64 -7.01 11.19 2.39
N LYS A 65 -6.08 11.22 1.45
CA LYS A 65 -5.53 12.44 0.85
C LYS A 65 -5.82 12.39 -0.65
N ILE A 66 -6.39 13.47 -1.19
CA ILE A 66 -6.67 13.61 -2.62
C ILE A 66 -6.07 14.92 -3.14
N PRO A 67 -5.71 15.00 -4.43
CA PRO A 67 -5.16 16.22 -5.01
C PRO A 67 -6.24 17.30 -5.05
N MET A 68 -5.81 18.55 -4.83
CA MET A 68 -6.69 19.71 -4.90
C MET A 68 -6.59 20.37 -6.29
N PRO A 69 -7.66 20.99 -6.82
CA PRO A 69 -7.57 21.72 -8.08
C PRO A 69 -6.52 22.83 -8.01
N ALA A 70 -5.83 23.10 -9.13
CA ALA A 70 -4.74 24.07 -9.18
C ALA A 70 -5.18 25.48 -8.72
N SER A 71 -6.38 25.91 -9.12
CA SER A 71 -6.98 27.20 -8.71
C SER A 71 -7.14 27.32 -7.19
N GLU A 72 -7.66 26.27 -6.52
CA GLU A 72 -7.80 26.24 -5.06
C GLU A 72 -6.44 26.12 -4.36
N SER A 73 -5.49 25.40 -4.96
CA SER A 73 -4.16 25.19 -4.37
C SER A 73 -3.36 26.47 -4.19
N LEU A 74 -3.51 27.42 -5.12
CA LEU A 74 -2.87 28.74 -5.06
C LEU A 74 -3.46 29.61 -3.95
N ILE A 75 -4.77 29.49 -3.68
CA ILE A 75 -5.46 30.26 -2.64
C ILE A 75 -5.09 29.72 -1.25
N ASN A 76 -5.08 28.39 -1.08
CA ASN A 76 -4.93 27.77 0.24
C ASN A 76 -3.48 27.37 0.57
N ASN A 77 -2.52 27.63 -0.33
CA ASN A 77 -1.13 27.17 -0.26
C ASN A 77 -1.01 25.68 0.14
N SER A 78 -1.95 24.86 -0.34
CA SER A 78 -2.05 23.43 -0.06
C SER A 78 -2.31 22.68 -1.35
N THR A 79 -1.58 21.61 -1.59
CA THR A 79 -1.67 20.80 -2.81
C THR A 79 -2.70 19.67 -2.71
N SER A 80 -3.35 19.51 -1.55
CA SER A 80 -4.21 18.36 -1.28
C SER A 80 -5.25 18.61 -0.20
N ILE A 81 -6.33 17.83 -0.25
CA ILE A 81 -7.37 17.78 0.77
C ILE A 81 -7.22 16.47 1.55
N THR A 82 -7.37 16.53 2.87
CA THR A 82 -7.29 15.36 3.76
C THR A 82 -8.62 15.11 4.46
N TYR A 83 -9.11 13.89 4.39
CA TYR A 83 -10.31 13.40 5.07
C TYR A 83 -9.91 12.41 6.15
N VAL A 84 -10.57 12.47 7.32
CA VAL A 84 -10.41 11.46 8.36
C VAL A 84 -11.35 10.30 8.03
N VAL A 85 -10.78 9.12 7.86
CA VAL A 85 -11.51 7.90 7.49
C VAL A 85 -11.93 7.13 8.73
N CYS A 86 -11.08 7.13 9.75
CA CYS A 86 -11.40 6.59 11.06
C CYS A 86 -10.57 7.31 12.13
N ASN A 87 -11.07 7.28 13.36
CA ASN A 87 -10.36 7.71 14.55
C ASN A 87 -10.81 6.83 15.72
N HIS A 88 -9.87 6.25 16.45
CA HIS A 88 -10.12 5.51 17.67
C HIS A 88 -9.01 5.85 18.67
N ASP A 89 -9.40 6.11 19.91
CA ASP A 89 -8.51 6.57 20.97
C ASP A 89 -8.57 5.60 22.15
N TRP A 90 -7.41 5.23 22.68
CA TRP A 90 -7.26 4.51 23.95
C TRP A 90 -6.59 5.43 24.97
N SER A 91 -7.04 5.33 26.22
CA SER A 91 -6.42 5.94 27.39
C SER A 91 -5.99 4.83 28.34
N PHE A 92 -4.69 4.70 28.60
CA PHE A 92 -4.13 3.73 29.55
C PHE A 92 -3.83 4.35 30.91
N LEU A 93 -3.71 5.68 30.93
CA LEU A 93 -3.59 6.47 32.15
C LEU A 93 -4.34 7.76 31.91
N GLU A 94 -5.47 7.93 32.61
CA GLU A 94 -6.33 9.10 32.48
C GLU A 94 -5.66 10.35 33.04
N GLY A 95 -5.53 11.36 32.19
CA GLY A 95 -4.89 12.62 32.52
C GLY A 95 -5.86 13.58 33.20
N ASP A 96 -6.01 13.45 34.52
CA ASP A 96 -6.64 14.53 35.27
C ASP A 96 -5.62 15.68 35.40
N LYS A 97 -5.97 16.89 34.96
CA LYS A 97 -5.01 18.02 34.76
C LYS A 97 -4.19 18.37 36.01
N ARG A 98 -4.60 17.90 37.18
CA ARG A 98 -4.02 18.17 38.50
C ARG A 98 -3.19 17.02 39.07
N HIS A 99 -3.29 15.79 38.56
CA HIS A 99 -2.64 14.65 39.16
C HIS A 99 -1.75 13.91 38.16
N SER A 100 -0.49 13.71 38.54
CA SER A 100 0.46 12.91 37.78
C SER A 100 0.81 11.66 38.58
N ARG A 101 0.84 10.51 37.93
CA ARG A 101 1.21 9.24 38.57
C ARG A 101 2.70 8.98 38.36
N THR A 102 3.40 8.69 39.45
CA THR A 102 4.81 8.29 39.37
C THR A 102 4.90 6.80 39.01
N LEU A 103 5.49 6.51 37.85
CA LEU A 103 5.82 5.16 37.41
C LEU A 103 7.28 4.86 37.77
N LYS A 104 7.55 3.63 38.25
CA LYS A 104 8.91 3.20 38.57
C LYS A 104 9.77 3.09 37.31
N ALA A 105 11.09 3.12 37.49
CA ALA A 105 12.02 2.75 36.44
C ALA A 105 11.71 1.33 35.92
N GLY A 106 11.96 1.07 34.64
CA GLY A 106 11.73 -0.22 34.01
C GLY A 106 10.78 -0.13 32.81
N ARG A 107 10.18 -1.28 32.48
CA ARG A 107 9.32 -1.48 31.31
C ARG A 107 7.87 -1.56 31.75
N HIS A 108 7.00 -0.77 31.13
CA HIS A 108 5.56 -0.77 31.35
C HIS A 108 4.87 -1.08 30.03
N PHE A 109 3.95 -2.05 30.04
CA PHE A 109 3.26 -2.52 28.85
C PHE A 109 1.77 -2.23 28.96
N PHE A 110 1.20 -1.68 27.89
CA PHE A 110 -0.21 -1.34 27.80
C PHE A 110 -0.84 -2.04 26.60
N PRO A 111 -1.55 -3.17 26.79
CA PRO A 111 -2.20 -3.89 25.70
C PRO A 111 -3.31 -3.04 25.07
N PHE A 112 -3.45 -3.14 23.76
CA PHE A 112 -4.58 -2.58 23.03
C PHE A 112 -5.12 -3.61 22.04
N HIS A 113 -6.40 -3.44 21.72
CA HIS A 113 -7.12 -4.25 20.77
C HIS A 113 -8.27 -3.44 20.17
N LEU A 114 -8.51 -3.63 18.88
CA LEU A 114 -9.64 -3.07 18.13
C LEU A 114 -9.97 -3.98 16.95
N GLU A 115 -11.24 -4.35 16.81
CA GLU A 115 -11.72 -5.04 15.62
C GLU A 115 -11.94 -4.06 14.47
N ILE A 116 -11.28 -4.32 13.35
CA ILE A 116 -11.38 -3.51 12.13
C ILE A 116 -12.34 -4.18 11.16
N GLY A 117 -13.52 -3.58 11.01
CA GLY A 117 -14.54 -4.05 10.07
C GLY A 117 -14.26 -3.67 8.60
N GLY A 118 -15.10 -4.19 7.72
CA GLY A 118 -14.97 -4.03 6.27
C GLY A 118 -15.15 -2.62 5.71
N THR A 119 -15.64 -1.67 6.48
CA THR A 119 -15.89 -0.30 5.98
C THR A 119 -14.62 0.49 5.71
N LEU A 120 -13.49 0.12 6.33
CA LEU A 120 -12.22 0.81 6.13
C LEU A 120 -11.56 0.41 4.80
N PRO A 121 -11.23 1.35 3.90
CA PRO A 121 -10.54 1.03 2.64
C PRO A 121 -9.15 0.42 2.84
N SER A 122 -8.65 -0.26 1.81
CA SER A 122 -7.25 -0.69 1.78
C SER A 122 -6.31 0.50 1.83
N SER A 123 -5.15 0.31 2.45
CA SER A 123 -4.03 1.24 2.31
C SER A 123 -3.59 1.27 0.85
N ILE A 124 -3.57 2.46 0.26
CA ILE A 124 -3.20 2.67 -1.14
C ILE A 124 -2.50 4.02 -1.27
N SER A 125 -1.55 4.12 -2.20
CA SER A 125 -0.94 5.39 -2.58
C SER A 125 -0.62 5.37 -4.05
N THR A 126 -0.87 6.49 -4.73
CA THR A 126 -0.52 6.72 -6.12
C THR A 126 0.09 8.11 -6.27
N ASN A 127 1.01 8.25 -7.22
CA ASN A 127 1.55 9.53 -7.65
C ASN A 127 0.86 10.06 -8.91
N ALA A 128 -0.05 9.28 -9.51
CA ALA A 128 -0.82 9.70 -10.67
C ALA A 128 -1.68 10.92 -10.31
N LEU A 129 -1.87 11.81 -11.29
CA LEU A 129 -2.85 12.91 -11.24
C LEU A 129 -2.69 13.84 -10.02
N GLY A 130 -1.45 14.10 -9.58
CA GLY A 130 -1.17 14.95 -8.41
C GLY A 130 -1.14 14.19 -7.06
N GLY A 131 -1.38 12.88 -7.11
CA GLY A 131 -1.18 11.94 -6.03
C GLY A 131 -2.36 11.84 -5.06
N ALA A 132 -2.70 10.61 -4.70
CA ALA A 132 -3.76 10.29 -3.75
C ALA A 132 -3.32 9.14 -2.84
N SER A 133 -3.86 9.10 -1.62
CA SER A 133 -3.54 8.01 -0.69
C SER A 133 -4.62 7.77 0.34
N VAL A 134 -4.66 6.54 0.86
CA VAL A 134 -5.36 6.15 2.09
C VAL A 134 -4.29 5.54 3.00
N THR A 135 -4.11 6.12 4.18
CA THR A 135 -3.05 5.73 5.12
C THR A 135 -3.58 5.64 6.54
N TYR A 136 -3.08 4.67 7.30
CA TYR A 136 -3.43 4.47 8.71
C TYR A 136 -2.19 4.51 9.57
N LYS A 137 -2.33 4.96 10.81
CA LYS A 137 -1.25 4.96 11.78
C LYS A 137 -1.75 4.87 13.21
N LEU A 138 -0.92 4.27 14.04
CA LEU A 138 -0.98 4.36 15.48
C LEU A 138 -0.05 5.48 15.98
N ARG A 139 -0.50 6.22 16.97
CA ARG A 139 0.26 7.29 17.63
C ARG A 139 0.13 7.13 19.13
N ALA A 140 1.23 6.78 19.79
CA ALA A 140 1.28 6.70 21.24
C ALA A 140 1.92 7.97 21.81
N SER A 141 1.41 8.41 22.96
CA SER A 141 1.92 9.58 23.67
C SER A 141 1.92 9.32 25.17
N ALA A 142 3.05 9.57 25.83
CA ALA A 142 3.15 9.64 27.28
C ALA A 142 3.51 11.08 27.68
N VAL A 143 2.57 11.75 28.35
CA VAL A 143 2.68 13.16 28.74
C VAL A 143 3.40 13.27 30.08
N ARG A 144 4.51 14.01 30.12
CA ARG A 144 5.25 14.27 31.37
C ARG A 144 4.83 15.63 31.97
N PRO A 145 4.85 15.80 33.29
CA PRO A 145 4.54 17.07 33.92
C PRO A 145 5.67 18.11 33.71
N GLY A 146 5.30 19.39 33.90
CA GLY A 146 6.24 20.51 33.83
C GLY A 146 6.75 20.78 32.40
N LEU A 147 8.04 21.09 32.29
CA LEU A 147 8.72 21.41 31.04
C LEU A 147 9.40 20.18 30.38
N SER A 148 9.14 18.97 30.90
CA SER A 148 9.71 17.74 30.36
C SER A 148 9.07 17.39 29.02
N HIS A 149 9.88 17.07 28.00
CA HIS A 149 9.37 16.65 26.69
C HIS A 149 8.47 15.41 26.78
N ASN A 150 7.35 15.37 26.09
CA ASN A 150 6.54 14.15 26.02
C ASN A 150 7.28 13.04 25.27
N LEU A 151 7.01 11.80 25.63
CA LEU A 151 7.49 10.64 24.88
C LEU A 151 6.43 10.28 23.85
N GLN A 152 6.84 10.02 22.61
CA GLN A 152 5.91 9.76 21.52
C GLN A 152 6.47 8.66 20.61
N ALA A 153 5.56 7.86 20.05
CA ALA A 153 5.86 6.85 19.05
C ALA A 153 4.79 6.88 17.97
N ASN A 154 5.17 6.60 16.72
CA ASN A 154 4.23 6.48 15.61
C ASN A 154 4.56 5.23 14.80
N VAL A 155 3.56 4.42 14.47
CA VAL A 155 3.72 3.22 13.64
C VAL A 155 2.68 3.22 12.52
N PRO A 156 3.07 3.05 11.24
CA PRO A 156 2.11 2.89 10.16
C PRO A 156 1.36 1.56 10.31
N VAL A 157 0.07 1.56 9.95
CA VAL A 157 -0.75 0.35 9.88
C VAL A 157 -1.15 0.15 8.43
N HIS A 158 -0.87 -1.05 7.90
CA HIS A 158 -1.21 -1.41 6.53
C HIS A 158 -2.44 -2.31 6.51
N ILE A 159 -3.50 -1.86 5.85
CA ILE A 159 -4.72 -2.65 5.63
C ILE A 159 -4.71 -3.13 4.18
N VAL A 160 -4.71 -4.44 3.97
CA VAL A 160 -4.75 -5.08 2.66
C VAL A 160 -6.09 -5.77 2.48
N ARG A 161 -6.69 -5.63 1.30
CA ARG A 161 -7.85 -6.42 0.91
C ARG A 161 -7.43 -7.53 -0.05
N SER A 162 -8.01 -8.70 0.13
CA SER A 162 -7.85 -9.82 -0.78
C SER A 162 -9.14 -10.60 -0.85
N PHE A 163 -9.32 -11.37 -1.92
CA PHE A 163 -10.43 -12.31 -2.00
C PHE A 163 -10.31 -13.39 -0.90
N THR A 164 -11.45 -14.00 -0.57
CA THR A 164 -11.48 -15.24 0.20
C THR A 164 -10.89 -16.38 -0.64
N HIS A 165 -10.45 -17.47 0.00
CA HIS A 165 -9.90 -18.62 -0.72
C HIS A 165 -10.92 -19.31 -1.63
N GLU A 166 -12.21 -19.14 -1.34
CA GLU A 166 -13.34 -19.73 -2.06
C GLU A 166 -13.94 -18.78 -3.11
N ALA A 167 -13.32 -17.62 -3.33
CA ALA A 167 -13.83 -16.62 -4.26
C ALA A 167 -13.92 -17.17 -5.69
N LEU A 168 -15.08 -16.95 -6.32
CA LEU A 168 -15.37 -17.45 -7.68
C LEU A 168 -14.41 -16.88 -8.72
N GLU A 169 -13.84 -15.71 -8.48
CA GLU A 169 -12.85 -15.07 -9.34
C GLU A 169 -11.59 -15.94 -9.52
N TYR A 170 -11.23 -16.76 -8.53
CA TYR A 170 -10.16 -17.74 -8.64
C TYR A 170 -10.57 -19.03 -9.34
N GLN A 171 -11.87 -19.26 -9.55
CA GLN A 171 -12.37 -20.52 -10.12
C GLN A 171 -12.95 -20.35 -11.54
N GLN A 172 -13.27 -19.12 -11.93
CA GLN A 172 -13.89 -18.84 -13.22
C GLN A 172 -12.85 -18.56 -14.30
N THR A 173 -12.91 -19.34 -15.37
CA THR A 173 -12.20 -19.08 -16.62
C THR A 173 -12.88 -17.93 -17.39
N LEU A 174 -12.07 -17.07 -18.01
CA LEU A 174 -12.52 -16.06 -18.95
C LEU A 174 -12.13 -16.50 -20.36
N GLU A 175 -13.10 -16.63 -21.26
CA GLU A 175 -12.86 -16.94 -22.67
C GLU A 175 -13.45 -15.86 -23.57
N ILE A 176 -12.65 -15.39 -24.51
CA ILE A 176 -13.03 -14.39 -25.50
C ILE A 176 -12.77 -14.99 -26.87
N GLU A 177 -13.82 -15.20 -27.63
CA GLU A 177 -13.75 -15.62 -29.03
C GLU A 177 -14.20 -14.49 -29.93
N ASN A 178 -13.44 -14.22 -30.99
CA ASN A 178 -13.82 -13.20 -31.96
C ASN A 178 -13.14 -13.46 -33.31
N THR A 179 -13.60 -12.73 -34.33
CA THR A 179 -13.08 -12.81 -35.69
C THR A 179 -12.51 -11.47 -36.09
N TRP A 180 -11.29 -11.47 -36.63
CA TRP A 180 -10.80 -10.36 -37.44
C TRP A 180 -11.28 -10.61 -38.87
N PRO A 181 -12.25 -9.81 -39.38
CA PRO A 181 -12.86 -10.07 -40.68
C PRO A 181 -11.82 -10.27 -41.78
N GLU A 182 -12.06 -11.27 -42.63
CA GLU A 182 -11.21 -11.66 -43.77
C GLU A 182 -9.76 -12.07 -43.41
N LYS A 183 -9.41 -12.22 -42.14
CA LYS A 183 -8.03 -12.53 -41.72
C LYS A 183 -7.94 -13.80 -40.89
N LEU A 184 -8.49 -13.79 -39.68
CA LEU A 184 -8.37 -14.92 -38.76
C LEU A 184 -9.48 -14.89 -37.70
N MET A 185 -9.82 -16.07 -37.19
CA MET A 185 -10.55 -16.23 -35.93
C MET A 185 -9.55 -16.37 -34.79
N TYR A 186 -9.87 -15.84 -33.61
CA TYR A 186 -9.04 -16.00 -32.42
C TYR A 186 -9.87 -16.34 -31.18
N SER A 187 -9.28 -17.11 -30.28
CA SER A 187 -9.78 -17.39 -28.94
C SER A 187 -8.68 -17.07 -27.93
N ILE A 188 -9.02 -16.30 -26.89
CA ILE A 188 -8.16 -15.95 -25.76
C ILE A 188 -8.81 -16.49 -24.50
N MET A 189 -8.11 -17.37 -23.80
CA MET A 189 -8.58 -17.97 -22.55
C MET A 189 -7.63 -17.61 -21.41
N LEU A 190 -8.18 -17.06 -20.33
CA LEU A 190 -7.51 -16.87 -19.05
C LEU A 190 -8.10 -17.89 -18.05
N PRO A 191 -7.28 -18.65 -17.31
CA PRO A 191 -7.76 -19.70 -16.43
C PRO A 191 -8.59 -19.17 -15.25
N HIS A 192 -8.31 -17.94 -14.81
CA HIS A 192 -8.93 -17.27 -13.67
C HIS A 192 -9.28 -15.82 -14.03
N LYS A 193 -10.14 -15.19 -13.24
CA LYS A 193 -10.46 -13.74 -13.32
C LYS A 193 -9.67 -12.90 -12.31
N ALA A 194 -9.06 -13.53 -11.32
CA ALA A 194 -8.21 -12.89 -10.32
C ALA A 194 -6.92 -13.69 -10.09
N TRP A 195 -5.89 -12.97 -9.64
CA TRP A 195 -4.58 -13.50 -9.27
C TRP A 195 -4.14 -12.89 -7.95
N ALA A 196 -3.53 -13.70 -7.09
CA ALA A 196 -2.87 -13.21 -5.89
C ALA A 196 -1.50 -12.60 -6.24
N ALA A 197 -0.99 -11.73 -5.37
CA ALA A 197 0.36 -11.20 -5.52
C ALA A 197 1.38 -12.35 -5.44
N GLY A 198 2.23 -12.46 -6.47
CA GLY A 198 3.20 -13.56 -6.62
C GLY A 198 2.76 -14.64 -7.60
N ASP A 199 1.49 -14.66 -8.03
CA ASP A 199 1.03 -15.61 -9.04
C ASP A 199 1.60 -15.31 -10.43
N THR A 200 1.62 -16.34 -11.27
CA THR A 200 1.96 -16.21 -12.69
C THR A 200 0.70 -16.05 -13.53
N LEU A 201 0.60 -14.94 -14.24
CA LEU A 201 -0.48 -14.70 -15.19
C LEU A 201 -0.24 -15.53 -16.47
N ILE A 202 -1.20 -16.40 -16.80
CA ILE A 202 -1.15 -17.26 -17.98
C ILE A 202 -2.35 -16.95 -18.88
N ALA A 203 -2.09 -16.87 -20.18
CA ALA A 203 -3.13 -16.76 -21.21
C ALA A 203 -2.89 -17.80 -22.30
N VAL A 204 -3.94 -18.51 -22.70
CA VAL A 204 -3.91 -19.45 -23.83
C VAL A 204 -4.53 -18.73 -25.03
N LEU A 205 -3.77 -18.62 -26.12
CA LEU A 205 -4.22 -17.97 -27.35
C LEU A 205 -4.27 -18.98 -28.49
N LYS A 206 -5.40 -19.04 -29.18
CA LYS A 206 -5.62 -19.85 -30.38
C LYS A 206 -5.93 -18.93 -31.54
N PHE A 207 -5.34 -19.21 -32.70
CA PHE A 207 -5.56 -18.46 -33.93
C PHE A 207 -5.84 -19.42 -35.09
N SER A 208 -6.90 -19.14 -35.85
CA SER A 208 -7.30 -19.91 -37.04
C SER A 208 -7.36 -18.97 -38.25
N PRO A 209 -6.39 -19.01 -39.17
CA PRO A 209 -6.41 -18.17 -40.38
C PRO A 209 -7.61 -18.48 -41.27
N ILE A 210 -8.29 -17.44 -41.76
CA ILE A 210 -9.42 -17.53 -42.71
C ILE A 210 -8.89 -17.41 -44.15
N SER A 211 -7.98 -16.45 -44.37
CA SER A 211 -7.42 -16.15 -45.69
C SER A 211 -6.06 -16.80 -45.89
N LYS A 212 -5.80 -17.27 -47.12
CA LYS A 212 -4.49 -17.81 -47.51
C LYS A 212 -3.39 -16.76 -47.32
N GLY A 213 -2.25 -17.17 -46.78
CA GLY A 213 -1.11 -16.29 -46.53
C GLY A 213 -1.18 -15.47 -45.23
N VAL A 214 -2.30 -15.53 -44.50
CA VAL A 214 -2.40 -14.89 -43.18
C VAL A 214 -1.76 -15.77 -42.12
N SER A 215 -0.86 -15.18 -41.32
CA SER A 215 -0.25 -15.84 -40.16
C SER A 215 0.01 -14.83 -39.04
N VAL A 216 0.03 -15.29 -37.80
CA VAL A 216 0.40 -14.46 -36.66
C VAL A 216 1.91 -14.43 -36.56
N ALA A 217 2.53 -13.26 -36.74
CA ALA A 217 3.98 -13.10 -36.61
C ALA A 217 4.44 -12.93 -35.16
N SER A 218 3.65 -12.24 -34.35
CA SER A 218 3.99 -11.97 -32.94
C SER A 218 2.76 -11.62 -32.12
N ILE A 219 2.81 -11.90 -30.83
CA ILE A 219 1.81 -11.54 -29.83
C ILE A 219 2.47 -10.57 -28.84
N VAL A 220 1.84 -9.45 -28.55
CA VAL A 220 2.28 -8.54 -27.47
C VAL A 220 1.19 -8.54 -26.41
N SER A 221 1.55 -8.95 -25.20
CA SER A 221 0.67 -8.90 -24.02
C SER A 221 1.14 -7.77 -23.13
N SER A 222 0.21 -6.99 -22.58
CA SER A 222 0.53 -5.90 -21.65
C SER A 222 -0.44 -5.90 -20.48
N LEU A 223 0.10 -5.74 -19.27
CA LEU A 223 -0.69 -5.48 -18.08
C LEU A 223 -0.80 -3.96 -17.90
N GLN A 224 -2.03 -3.47 -17.76
CA GLN A 224 -2.31 -2.04 -17.57
C GLN A 224 -2.89 -1.80 -16.17
N GLU A 225 -2.45 -0.72 -15.54
CA GLU A 225 -3.02 -0.21 -14.31
C GLU A 225 -3.76 1.09 -14.64
N THR A 226 -5.05 1.11 -14.31
CA THR A 226 -5.91 2.29 -14.44
C THR A 226 -6.22 2.84 -13.06
N THR A 227 -5.73 4.03 -12.77
CA THR A 227 -6.02 4.77 -11.55
C THR A 227 -7.15 5.76 -11.82
N LYS A 228 -8.27 5.63 -11.10
CA LYS A 228 -9.37 6.59 -11.10
C LYS A 228 -9.40 7.35 -9.78
N THR A 229 -9.25 8.67 -9.83
CA THR A 229 -9.33 9.55 -8.66
C THR A 229 -10.55 10.45 -8.77
N TYR A 230 -11.43 10.37 -7.77
CA TYR A 230 -12.61 11.23 -7.67
C TYR A 230 -12.28 12.43 -6.78
N ALA A 231 -11.86 13.53 -7.40
CA ALA A 231 -11.52 14.78 -6.70
C ALA A 231 -12.61 15.85 -6.91
N ARG A 232 -12.48 17.00 -6.25
CA ARG A 232 -13.41 18.12 -6.42
C ARG A 232 -13.44 18.68 -7.85
N SER A 233 -12.34 18.55 -8.59
CA SER A 233 -12.26 18.88 -10.02
C SER A 233 -13.01 17.90 -10.93
N GLY A 234 -13.62 16.85 -10.37
CA GLY A 234 -14.24 15.75 -11.10
C GLY A 234 -13.41 14.47 -11.07
N ALA A 235 -13.93 13.44 -11.74
CA ALA A 235 -13.22 12.19 -11.92
C ALA A 235 -12.05 12.38 -12.90
N GLN A 236 -10.87 11.90 -12.53
CA GLN A 236 -9.67 11.89 -13.36
C GLN A 236 -9.17 10.46 -13.47
N GLU A 237 -8.70 10.08 -14.65
CA GLU A 237 -8.28 8.72 -14.97
C GLU A 237 -6.90 8.75 -15.61
N ASP A 238 -6.00 7.93 -15.10
CA ASP A 238 -4.65 7.72 -15.63
C ASP A 238 -4.44 6.22 -15.84
N THR A 239 -4.03 5.84 -17.05
CA THR A 239 -3.75 4.44 -17.39
C THR A 239 -2.31 4.30 -17.84
N ARG A 240 -1.57 3.38 -17.20
CA ARG A 240 -0.18 3.09 -17.54
C ARG A 240 0.05 1.60 -17.79
N ILE A 241 1.01 1.29 -18.64
CA ILE A 241 1.48 -0.07 -18.86
C ILE A 241 2.45 -0.43 -17.72
N VAL A 242 2.08 -1.41 -16.91
CA VAL A 242 2.90 -1.93 -15.80
C VAL A 242 4.00 -2.84 -16.32
N CYS A 243 3.64 -3.74 -17.24
CA CYS A 243 4.58 -4.62 -17.91
C CYS A 243 4.07 -4.98 -19.30
N SER A 244 4.98 -5.36 -20.19
CA SER A 244 4.64 -5.91 -21.50
C SER A 244 5.63 -6.98 -21.91
N VAL A 245 5.13 -8.03 -22.53
CA VAL A 245 5.89 -9.14 -23.08
C VAL A 245 5.53 -9.34 -24.54
N ARG A 246 6.55 -9.52 -25.39
CA ARG A 246 6.38 -9.86 -26.80
C ARG A 246 6.78 -11.31 -27.02
N HIS A 247 5.94 -12.07 -27.69
CA HIS A 247 6.22 -13.41 -28.18
C HIS A 247 6.29 -13.40 -29.70
N GLU A 248 7.38 -13.87 -30.27
CA GLU A 248 7.47 -14.12 -31.71
C GLU A 248 6.96 -15.52 -32.02
N ILE A 249 6.21 -15.67 -33.10
CA ILE A 249 5.71 -16.97 -33.53
C ILE A 249 6.70 -17.54 -34.54
N VAL A 250 7.42 -18.58 -34.14
CA VAL A 250 8.41 -19.27 -34.96
C VAL A 250 7.97 -20.72 -35.10
N ALA A 251 7.76 -21.17 -36.34
CA ALA A 251 7.27 -22.52 -36.64
C ALA A 251 6.01 -22.92 -35.83
N GLY A 252 5.06 -21.98 -35.69
CA GLY A 252 3.81 -22.21 -34.95
C GLY A 252 3.95 -22.20 -33.42
N ARG A 253 5.13 -21.90 -32.86
CA ARG A 253 5.35 -21.81 -31.41
C ARG A 253 5.70 -20.38 -30.99
N ALA A 254 5.15 -19.96 -29.84
CA ALA A 254 5.44 -18.67 -29.24
C ALA A 254 6.79 -18.70 -28.51
N ARG A 255 7.70 -17.78 -28.85
CA ARG A 255 9.00 -17.59 -28.18
C ARG A 255 9.07 -16.18 -27.60
N ALA A 256 9.26 -16.07 -26.29
CA ALA A 256 9.38 -14.78 -25.62
C ALA A 256 10.62 -14.02 -26.13
N SER A 257 10.41 -12.80 -26.63
CA SER A 257 11.45 -11.85 -26.97
C SER A 257 11.85 -11.12 -25.69
N VAL A 258 12.91 -11.60 -25.02
CA VAL A 258 13.43 -10.97 -23.80
C VAL A 258 14.14 -9.67 -24.20
N ARG A 259 13.38 -8.57 -24.29
CA ARG A 259 13.98 -7.23 -24.22
C ARG A 259 14.01 -6.82 -22.75
N ARG A 260 15.20 -6.84 -22.15
CA ARG A 260 15.42 -6.23 -20.82
C ARG A 260 14.87 -4.80 -20.85
N PRO A 261 14.05 -4.38 -19.87
CA PRO A 261 13.69 -2.98 -19.75
C PRO A 261 14.98 -2.16 -19.64
N ARG A 262 15.18 -1.19 -20.53
CA ARG A 262 16.17 -0.13 -20.27
C ARG A 262 15.61 0.68 -19.11
N VAL A 263 16.05 0.36 -17.90
CA VAL A 263 15.93 1.29 -16.78
C VAL A 263 16.69 2.55 -17.21
N PRO A 264 16.07 3.75 -17.22
CA PRO A 264 16.82 4.98 -17.36
C PRO A 264 17.79 5.05 -16.18
N GLY A 265 19.08 4.84 -16.45
CA GLY A 265 20.10 5.11 -15.46
C GLY A 265 20.04 6.58 -15.06
N PRO A 266 20.38 6.93 -13.81
CA PRO A 266 20.50 8.33 -13.43
C PRO A 266 21.47 9.03 -14.38
N PRO A 267 21.24 10.33 -14.71
CA PRO A 267 22.13 11.06 -15.58
C PRO A 267 23.54 11.01 -15.00
N LEU A 268 24.47 10.44 -15.76
CA LEU A 268 25.89 10.50 -15.47
C LEU A 268 26.26 11.99 -15.46
N HIS A 269 26.51 12.55 -14.28
CA HIS A 269 27.20 13.81 -14.15
C HIS A 269 28.53 13.68 -14.88
N ARG A 270 28.66 14.40 -15.99
CA ARG A 270 29.91 14.56 -16.72
C ARG A 270 30.84 15.30 -15.76
N ALA A 271 31.82 14.59 -15.20
CA ALA A 271 32.89 15.21 -14.44
C ALA A 271 33.62 16.16 -15.40
N THR A 272 33.52 17.45 -15.12
CA THR A 272 34.33 18.49 -15.74
C THR A 272 35.77 18.22 -15.35
N THR A 273 36.57 17.71 -16.27
CA THR A 273 38.02 17.66 -16.10
C THR A 273 38.53 19.10 -16.12
N LEU A 274 39.06 19.56 -14.99
CA LEU A 274 39.93 20.73 -14.95
C LEU A 274 41.12 20.48 -15.87
N GLY A 275 41.37 21.42 -16.77
CA GLY A 275 42.57 21.48 -17.60
C GLY A 275 43.11 22.90 -17.59
N GLN A 276 44.24 23.05 -16.90
CA GLN A 276 45.19 24.16 -16.82
C GLN A 276 44.75 25.45 -16.13
#